data_AF-A0A948UKF6-F1
#
_entry.id   AF-A0A948UKF6-F1
#
_cell.length_a   1.000
_cell.length_b   1.000
_cell.length_c   1.000
_cell.angle_alpha   90.00
_cell.angle_beta   90.00
_cell.angle_gamma   90.00
#
_symmetry.space_group_name_H-M   'P 1'
#
loop_
_entity.id
_entity.type
_entity.pdbx_description
1 polymer ?
#
loop_
_entity_poly.entity_id
_entity_poly.type
_entity_poly.pdbx_seq_one_letter_code
_entity_poly.pdbx_strand_id
1 'polypeptide(L)'
;MCHIHHMNVNDAHILIVDDDKKYALELKNSLTEIGEVDVVHSEEEFNTVFAPYKYDLIFLDLRLREAKEGLDLLENIIGEDPLSVVIIISGYGDIATAVEALDKGAKTFLEKSKVSPQEICIRAEHALKESVQERRIRQLERSSEIDEFVGDDTKIQKIKELINGVAQDGETTVLIRGETGTGKELVAKAIHRLGVRSQWPFVTTALVEKNIETIVSELFGHEKGAFTGAVDRHYGCFEEAHKGILFLDEIGDLPVDIQAKLLRVIEEKKIRRMGGNKDINVDVQVVTATNRPLEEMKDDGRFREDLYYRLNVFPIHLPPLRERRKDIPLLAKYFLSHLRKKGKTQIKNFTDNAVELILNYRWPGNVRQLQSVVTSAVLVCGLEGSQKIAKRHIEPLLLPHYALHGSDSQSVFKTLAETELRMAENALIRSGGKKTEAWKLLKYKNRFSMLRRVKRIMSEHPDLAEQFPELKKSYS
;
A
#
# COMPACT_ATOMS: atom_id res chain seq x y z
N MET A 1 -5.10 -11.77 23.75
CA MET A 1 -3.62 -11.79 23.72
C MET A 1 -3.21 -12.35 22.37
N CYS A 2 -2.65 -11.54 21.47
CA CYS A 2 -2.10 -12.04 20.21
C CYS A 2 -0.73 -12.63 20.51
N HIS A 3 -0.61 -13.95 20.53
CA HIS A 3 0.70 -14.59 20.54
C HIS A 3 1.35 -14.40 19.17
N ILE A 4 2.42 -13.61 19.18
CA ILE A 4 3.34 -13.45 18.07
C ILE A 4 4.29 -14.64 18.15
N HIS A 5 4.11 -15.63 17.30
CA HIS A 5 5.12 -16.66 17.08
C HIS A 5 5.69 -16.49 15.68
N HIS A 6 6.96 -16.11 15.65
CA HIS A 6 7.84 -16.42 14.54
C HIS A 6 7.97 -17.95 14.52
N MET A 7 7.11 -18.64 13.77
CA MET A 7 7.20 -20.10 13.64
C MET A 7 8.47 -20.45 12.88
N ASN A 8 9.45 -21.01 13.60
CA ASN A 8 10.38 -21.93 12.99
C ASN A 8 9.63 -23.22 12.68
N VAL A 9 10.01 -23.92 11.60
CA VAL A 9 9.39 -25.20 11.21
C VAL A 9 9.39 -26.21 12.38
N ASN A 10 10.35 -26.09 13.30
CA ASN A 10 10.54 -26.93 14.48
C ASN A 10 9.55 -26.70 15.64
N ASP A 11 8.64 -25.72 15.55
CA ASP A 11 7.63 -25.42 16.59
C ASP A 11 6.18 -25.67 16.08
N ALA A 12 6.00 -26.49 15.04
CA ALA A 12 4.69 -26.74 14.45
C ALA A 12 3.83 -27.65 15.35
N HIS A 13 2.53 -27.35 15.48
CA HIS A 13 1.58 -28.26 16.11
C HIS A 13 0.90 -29.13 15.05
N ILE A 14 1.09 -30.45 15.14
CA ILE A 14 0.62 -31.42 14.16
C ILE A 14 -0.41 -32.34 14.81
N LEU A 15 -1.53 -32.57 14.14
CA LEU A 15 -2.54 -33.55 14.56
C LEU A 15 -2.55 -34.75 13.60
N ILE A 16 -2.56 -35.96 14.14
CA ILE A 16 -2.80 -37.19 13.40
C ILE A 16 -4.16 -37.75 13.82
N VAL A 17 -5.04 -37.99 12.85
CA VAL A 17 -6.36 -38.59 13.04
C VAL A 17 -6.39 -39.91 12.28
N ASP A 18 -6.21 -41.02 12.99
CA ASP A 18 -6.02 -42.33 12.37
C ASP A 18 -6.40 -43.46 13.34
N ASP A 19 -7.26 -44.39 12.91
CA ASP A 19 -7.73 -45.50 13.74
C ASP A 19 -6.67 -46.61 13.90
N ASP A 20 -5.72 -46.70 12.98
CA ASP A 20 -4.57 -47.60 13.07
C ASP A 20 -3.55 -47.03 14.05
N LYS A 21 -3.70 -47.44 15.31
CA LYS A 21 -2.80 -47.08 16.42
C LYS A 21 -1.33 -47.34 16.14
N LYS A 22 -1.01 -48.39 15.38
CA LYS A 22 0.38 -48.75 15.10
C LYS A 22 0.97 -47.79 14.06
N TYR A 23 0.23 -47.55 12.98
CA TYR A 23 0.62 -46.60 11.94
C TYR A 23 0.73 -45.17 12.50
N ALA A 24 -0.28 -44.73 13.27
CA ALA A 24 -0.30 -43.43 13.90
C ALA A 24 0.90 -43.21 14.83
N LEU A 25 1.30 -44.22 15.60
CA LEU A 25 2.47 -44.15 16.47
C LEU A 25 3.79 -44.08 15.69
N GLU A 26 3.92 -44.85 14.61
CA GLU A 26 5.09 -44.81 13.72
C GLU A 26 5.25 -43.45 13.04
N LEU A 27 4.14 -42.89 12.55
CA LEU A 27 4.09 -41.58 11.95
C LEU A 27 4.38 -40.48 12.98
N LYS A 28 3.81 -40.59 14.20
CA LYS A 28 4.11 -39.69 15.32
C LYS A 28 5.61 -39.64 15.60
N ASN A 29 6.26 -40.79 15.74
CA ASN A 29 7.68 -40.86 16.04
C ASN A 29 8.53 -40.17 14.96
N SER A 30 8.11 -40.27 13.70
CA SER A 30 8.80 -39.64 12.56
C SER A 30 8.58 -38.12 12.51
N LEU A 31 7.38 -37.65 12.87
CA LEU A 31 7.01 -36.23 12.83
C LEU A 31 7.43 -35.45 14.08
N THR A 32 7.82 -36.13 15.17
CA THR A 32 8.29 -35.47 16.41
C THR A 32 9.59 -34.68 16.19
N GLU A 33 10.36 -35.00 15.15
CA GLU A 33 11.52 -34.19 14.74
C GLU A 33 11.13 -32.84 14.11
N ILE A 34 9.89 -32.72 13.63
CA ILE A 34 9.35 -31.52 12.97
C ILE A 34 8.56 -30.66 13.96
N GLY A 35 7.85 -31.24 14.93
CA GLY A 35 7.04 -30.45 15.85
C GLY A 35 6.34 -31.26 16.94
N GLU A 36 5.42 -30.60 17.66
CA GLU A 36 4.58 -31.24 18.68
C GLU A 36 3.44 -32.01 18.01
N VAL A 37 3.33 -33.31 18.30
CA VAL A 37 2.39 -34.21 17.60
C VAL A 37 1.35 -34.78 18.56
N ASP A 38 0.10 -34.38 18.34
CA ASP A 38 -1.09 -34.98 18.93
C ASP A 38 -1.61 -36.11 18.05
N VAL A 39 -2.15 -37.16 18.68
CA VAL A 39 -2.73 -38.31 17.98
C VAL A 39 -4.09 -38.61 18.57
N VAL A 40 -5.07 -38.78 17.69
CA VAL A 40 -6.42 -39.24 18.01
C VAL A 40 -6.82 -40.38 17.10
N HIS A 41 -7.69 -41.26 17.60
CA HIS A 41 -8.05 -42.52 16.93
C HIS A 41 -9.53 -42.62 16.57
N SER A 42 -10.29 -41.53 16.74
CA SER A 42 -11.70 -41.47 16.38
C SER A 42 -12.17 -40.04 16.20
N GLU A 43 -13.31 -39.87 15.54
CA GLU A 43 -14.01 -38.58 15.45
C GLU A 43 -14.39 -38.02 16.83
N GLU A 44 -14.82 -38.86 17.76
CA GLU A 44 -15.15 -38.47 19.13
C GLU A 44 -13.93 -37.84 19.83
N GLU A 45 -12.77 -38.49 19.72
CA GLU A 45 -11.50 -37.96 20.26
C GLU A 45 -11.08 -36.68 19.54
N PHE A 46 -11.19 -36.64 18.20
CA PHE A 46 -10.91 -35.45 17.40
C PHE A 46 -11.73 -34.24 17.89
N ASN A 47 -13.04 -34.41 18.06
CA ASN A 47 -13.94 -33.35 18.50
C ASN A 47 -13.62 -32.82 19.91
N THR A 48 -12.94 -33.60 20.76
CA THR A 48 -12.51 -33.14 22.09
C THR A 48 -11.21 -32.33 22.07
N VAL A 49 -10.34 -32.55 21.08
CA VAL A 49 -9.00 -31.94 21.02
C VAL A 49 -8.87 -30.86 19.96
N PHE A 50 -9.70 -30.92 18.92
CA PHE A 50 -9.70 -29.97 17.83
C PHE A 50 -10.19 -28.61 18.30
N ALA A 51 -9.44 -27.58 17.94
CA ALA A 51 -9.83 -26.20 18.10
C ALA A 51 -9.33 -25.43 16.88
N PRO A 52 -10.12 -24.50 16.33
CA PRO A 52 -9.70 -23.69 15.20
C PRO A 52 -8.36 -22.99 15.47
N TYR A 53 -7.47 -22.97 14.49
CA TYR A 53 -6.13 -22.37 14.56
C TYR A 53 -5.14 -23.01 15.55
N LYS A 54 -5.48 -24.15 16.16
CA LYS A 54 -4.59 -24.86 17.09
C LYS A 54 -3.49 -25.64 16.36
N TYR A 55 -3.83 -26.27 15.24
CA TYR A 55 -2.93 -27.15 14.49
C TYR A 55 -2.50 -26.48 13.18
N ASP A 56 -1.22 -26.60 12.86
CA ASP A 56 -0.62 -26.06 11.63
C ASP A 56 -0.67 -27.05 10.47
N LEU A 57 -0.75 -28.35 10.80
CA LEU A 57 -0.87 -29.44 9.85
C LEU A 57 -1.71 -30.56 10.47
N ILE A 58 -2.63 -31.10 9.69
CA ILE A 58 -3.48 -32.21 10.09
C ILE A 58 -3.31 -33.35 9.09
N PHE A 59 -2.96 -34.53 9.60
CA PHE A 59 -3.02 -35.78 8.88
C PHE A 59 -4.32 -36.50 9.19
N LEU A 60 -5.11 -36.78 8.17
CA LEU A 60 -6.45 -37.33 8.33
C LEU A 60 -6.61 -38.62 7.51
N ASP A 61 -6.95 -39.72 8.19
CA ASP A 61 -7.46 -40.91 7.52
C ASP A 61 -8.93 -40.71 7.13
N LEU A 62 -9.27 -41.14 5.92
CA LEU A 62 -10.66 -41.14 5.43
C LEU A 62 -11.52 -42.23 6.08
N ARG A 63 -10.90 -43.25 6.67
CA ARG A 63 -11.59 -44.39 7.30
C ARG A 63 -11.22 -44.51 8.76
N LEU A 64 -11.94 -43.80 9.63
CA LEU A 64 -11.78 -43.92 11.07
C LEU A 64 -12.65 -45.04 11.66
N ARG A 65 -13.90 -45.18 11.18
CA ARG A 65 -14.77 -46.36 11.40
C ARG A 65 -15.71 -46.60 10.21
N GLU A 66 -16.32 -45.55 9.67
CA GLU A 66 -17.14 -45.57 8.46
C GLU A 66 -16.51 -44.74 7.31
N ALA A 67 -16.84 -45.06 6.06
CA ALA A 67 -16.19 -44.46 4.88
C ALA A 67 -16.51 -42.97 4.62
N LYS A 68 -17.51 -42.39 5.31
CA LYS A 68 -17.90 -40.98 5.15
C LYS A 68 -17.33 -40.03 6.21
N GLU A 69 -16.96 -40.57 7.37
CA GLU A 69 -16.55 -39.79 8.54
C GLU A 69 -15.34 -38.89 8.24
N GLY A 70 -14.33 -39.38 7.50
CA GLY A 70 -13.13 -38.59 7.22
C GLY A 70 -13.34 -37.46 6.21
N LEU A 71 -14.24 -37.60 5.23
CA LEU A 71 -14.56 -36.51 4.31
C LEU A 71 -15.44 -35.44 4.99
N ASP A 72 -16.34 -35.86 5.87
CA ASP A 72 -17.18 -34.94 6.65
C ASP A 72 -16.32 -34.17 7.67
N LEU A 73 -15.34 -34.84 8.30
CA LEU A 73 -14.31 -34.22 9.14
C LEU A 73 -13.48 -33.19 8.37
N LEU A 74 -13.03 -33.51 7.15
CA LEU A 74 -12.29 -32.56 6.31
C LEU A 74 -13.12 -31.30 6.05
N GLU A 75 -14.40 -31.47 5.70
CA GLU A 75 -15.29 -30.34 5.42
C GLU A 75 -15.53 -29.47 6.67
N ASN A 76 -15.68 -30.10 7.84
CA ASN A 76 -15.78 -29.40 9.12
C ASN A 76 -14.49 -28.63 9.46
N ILE A 77 -13.32 -29.26 9.30
CA ILE A 77 -12.02 -28.63 9.54
C ILE A 77 -11.85 -27.39 8.66
N ILE A 78 -12.06 -27.54 7.35
CA ILE A 78 -11.89 -26.44 6.39
C ILE A 78 -12.97 -25.35 6.59
N GLY A 79 -14.18 -25.74 7.02
CA GLY A 79 -15.25 -24.81 7.34
C GLY A 79 -14.96 -23.94 8.57
N GLU A 80 -14.38 -24.52 9.63
CA GLU A 80 -14.04 -23.80 10.86
C GLU A 80 -12.69 -23.07 10.79
N ASP A 81 -11.71 -23.67 10.12
CA ASP A 81 -10.40 -23.08 9.86
C ASP A 81 -10.00 -23.23 8.37
N PRO A 82 -10.37 -22.25 7.52
CA PRO A 82 -10.00 -22.26 6.11
C PRO A 82 -8.50 -22.15 5.81
N LEU A 83 -7.65 -21.94 6.84
CA LEU A 83 -6.20 -21.89 6.73
C LEU A 83 -5.52 -23.13 7.33
N SER A 84 -6.31 -24.13 7.73
CA SER A 84 -5.81 -25.44 8.12
C SER A 84 -5.25 -26.17 6.90
N VAL A 85 -4.06 -26.75 7.06
CA VAL A 85 -3.44 -27.58 6.03
C VAL A 85 -3.78 -29.02 6.36
N VAL A 86 -4.60 -29.65 5.53
CA VAL A 86 -5.00 -31.05 5.73
C VAL A 86 -4.38 -31.93 4.66
N ILE A 87 -3.63 -32.94 5.09
CA ILE A 87 -3.09 -34.00 4.22
C ILE A 87 -3.87 -35.27 4.50
N ILE A 88 -4.48 -35.82 3.45
CA ILE A 88 -5.17 -37.09 3.57
C ILE A 88 -4.17 -38.24 3.46
N ILE A 89 -4.27 -39.19 4.39
CA ILE A 89 -3.47 -40.42 4.39
C ILE A 89 -4.40 -41.62 4.54
N SER A 90 -4.57 -42.41 3.48
CA SER A 90 -5.47 -43.57 3.51
C SER A 90 -4.81 -44.83 2.95
N GLY A 91 -5.12 -45.98 3.55
CA GLY A 91 -4.76 -47.30 3.01
C GLY A 91 -5.71 -47.80 1.91
N TYR A 92 -6.85 -47.11 1.73
CA TYR A 92 -7.89 -47.44 0.77
C TYR A 92 -8.32 -46.17 0.05
N GLY A 93 -7.79 -45.93 -1.15
CA GLY A 93 -8.20 -44.83 -2.01
C GLY A 93 -8.40 -45.31 -3.44
N ASP A 94 -9.62 -45.20 -3.96
CA ASP A 94 -9.80 -45.11 -5.40
C ASP A 94 -9.56 -43.66 -5.85
N ILE A 95 -9.35 -43.47 -7.15
CA ILE A 95 -9.05 -42.15 -7.73
C ILE A 95 -10.20 -41.16 -7.44
N ALA A 96 -11.45 -41.65 -7.39
CA ALA A 96 -12.63 -40.82 -7.15
C ALA A 96 -12.59 -40.14 -5.77
N THR A 97 -12.29 -40.91 -4.72
CA THR A 97 -12.22 -40.39 -3.35
C THR A 97 -11.05 -39.40 -3.18
N ALA A 98 -9.92 -39.66 -3.84
CA ALA A 98 -8.77 -38.74 -3.81
C ALA A 98 -9.10 -37.40 -4.49
N VAL A 99 -9.81 -37.42 -5.61
CA VAL A 99 -10.27 -36.19 -6.28
C VAL A 99 -11.27 -35.44 -5.40
N GLU A 100 -12.24 -36.13 -4.79
CA GLU A 100 -13.22 -35.51 -3.90
C GLU A 100 -12.57 -34.83 -2.70
N ALA A 101 -11.56 -35.46 -2.08
CA ALA A 101 -10.82 -34.86 -0.98
C ALA A 101 -10.08 -33.57 -1.39
N LEU A 102 -9.46 -33.56 -2.57
CA LEU A 102 -8.79 -32.36 -3.11
C LEU A 102 -9.81 -31.24 -3.40
N ASP A 103 -10.95 -31.58 -4.00
CA ASP A 103 -12.03 -30.62 -4.27
C ASP A 103 -12.61 -30.02 -2.98
N LYS A 104 -12.68 -30.82 -1.90
CA LYS A 104 -13.09 -30.37 -0.56
C LYS A 104 -12.02 -29.60 0.22
N GLY A 105 -10.85 -29.35 -0.36
CA GLY A 105 -9.83 -28.47 0.21
C GLY A 105 -8.67 -29.18 0.92
N ALA A 106 -8.51 -30.50 0.76
CA ALA A 106 -7.28 -31.16 1.17
C ALA A 106 -6.10 -30.66 0.33
N LYS A 107 -4.94 -30.47 0.97
CA LYS A 107 -3.71 -30.01 0.32
C LYS A 107 -3.13 -31.08 -0.59
N THR A 108 -3.18 -32.35 -0.16
CA THR A 108 -2.69 -33.49 -0.92
C THR A 108 -3.30 -34.79 -0.38
N PHE A 109 -3.22 -35.85 -1.18
CA PHE A 109 -3.68 -37.20 -0.86
C PHE A 109 -2.51 -38.18 -0.97
N LEU A 110 -2.28 -38.99 0.08
CA LEU A 110 -1.24 -39.99 0.15
C LEU A 110 -1.82 -41.38 0.43
N GLU A 111 -1.30 -42.37 -0.29
CA GLU A 111 -1.69 -43.77 -0.10
C GLU A 111 -0.71 -44.46 0.85
N LYS A 112 -1.17 -44.89 2.04
CA LYS A 112 -0.33 -45.44 3.13
C LYS A 112 0.63 -46.54 2.66
N SER A 113 0.22 -47.38 1.72
CA SER A 113 1.01 -48.51 1.20
C SER A 113 2.13 -48.10 0.24
N LYS A 114 2.10 -46.87 -0.29
CA LYS A 114 3.02 -46.39 -1.34
C LYS A 114 4.01 -45.34 -0.85
N VAL A 115 3.84 -44.82 0.36
CA VAL A 115 4.70 -43.77 0.92
C VAL A 115 5.34 -44.23 2.22
N SER A 116 6.62 -43.95 2.39
CA SER A 116 7.29 -44.21 3.66
C SER A 116 7.03 -43.08 4.67
N PRO A 117 7.15 -43.33 5.99
CA PRO A 117 7.07 -42.28 7.00
C PRO A 117 8.03 -41.11 6.74
N GLN A 118 9.24 -41.37 6.22
CA GLN A 118 10.21 -40.32 5.88
C GLN A 118 9.73 -39.44 4.73
N GLU A 119 9.08 -40.02 3.72
CA GLU A 119 8.52 -39.25 2.61
C GLU A 119 7.34 -38.37 3.07
N ILE A 120 6.55 -38.85 4.04
CA ILE A 120 5.50 -38.07 4.69
C ILE A 120 6.11 -36.89 5.46
N CYS A 121 7.23 -37.07 6.17
CA CYS A 121 7.95 -35.98 6.84
C CYS A 121 8.40 -34.89 5.86
N ILE A 122 8.96 -35.26 4.70
CA ILE A 122 9.37 -34.28 3.68
C ILE A 122 8.16 -33.49 3.16
N ARG A 123 7.02 -34.16 2.94
CA ARG A 123 5.78 -33.50 2.52
C ARG A 123 5.21 -32.59 3.61
N ALA A 124 5.28 -33.00 4.88
CA ALA A 124 4.89 -32.16 6.02
C ALA A 124 5.71 -30.87 6.05
N GLU A 125 7.04 -30.95 5.97
CA GLU A 125 7.89 -29.75 5.98
C GLU A 125 7.57 -28.81 4.82
N HIS A 126 7.35 -29.35 3.62
CA HIS A 126 7.00 -28.54 2.46
C HIS A 126 5.65 -27.84 2.64
N ALA A 127 4.63 -28.58 3.10
CA ALA A 127 3.31 -28.05 3.35
C ALA A 127 3.31 -26.97 4.45
N LEU A 128 4.08 -27.17 5.52
CA LEU A 128 4.27 -26.18 6.59
C LEU A 128 4.99 -24.92 6.08
N LYS A 129 6.05 -25.06 5.26
CA LYS A 129 6.76 -23.92 4.65
C LYS A 129 5.83 -23.09 3.74
N GLU A 130 5.05 -23.75 2.89
CA GLU A 130 4.05 -23.07 2.05
C GLU A 130 2.97 -22.38 2.89
N SER A 131 2.46 -23.04 3.93
CA SER A 131 1.47 -22.47 4.86
C SER A 131 1.97 -21.20 5.53
N VAL A 132 3.22 -21.19 6.01
CA VAL A 132 3.83 -19.99 6.60
C VAL A 132 3.92 -18.86 5.57
N GLN A 133 4.24 -19.17 4.31
CA GLN A 133 4.27 -18.18 3.23
C GLN A 133 2.87 -17.66 2.90
N GLU A 134 1.87 -18.52 2.74
CA GLU A 134 0.47 -18.14 2.47
C GLU A 134 -0.12 -17.33 3.63
N ARG A 135 0.11 -17.73 4.88
CA ARG A 135 -0.29 -16.99 6.07
C ARG A 135 0.40 -15.63 6.13
N ARG A 136 1.68 -15.54 5.75
CA ARG A 136 2.43 -14.27 5.67
C ARG A 136 1.88 -13.36 4.56
N ILE A 137 1.56 -13.90 3.38
CA ILE A 137 0.92 -13.17 2.29
C ILE A 137 -0.45 -12.66 2.73
N ARG A 138 -1.30 -13.52 3.30
CA ARG A 138 -2.62 -13.12 3.82
C ARG A 138 -2.54 -12.18 5.03
N GLN A 139 -1.50 -12.25 5.84
CA GLN A 139 -1.26 -11.28 6.92
C GLN A 139 -0.84 -9.91 6.37
N LEU A 140 -0.02 -9.88 5.33
CA LEU A 140 0.28 -8.66 4.59
C LEU A 140 -1.01 -8.07 3.98
N GLU A 141 -1.87 -8.91 3.40
CA GLU A 141 -3.20 -8.54 2.91
C GLU A 141 -4.15 -8.07 4.03
N ARG A 142 -4.20 -8.71 5.21
CA ARG A 142 -5.05 -8.28 6.34
C ARG A 142 -4.53 -7.03 7.05
N SER A 143 -3.22 -6.77 6.97
CA SER A 143 -2.62 -5.54 7.51
C SER A 143 -2.91 -4.29 6.65
N SER A 144 -3.50 -4.50 5.46
CA SER A 144 -3.78 -3.50 4.43
C SER A 144 -5.12 -2.76 4.60
N GLU A 145 -5.71 -2.70 5.80
CA GLU A 145 -6.96 -1.94 6.00
C GLU A 145 -6.84 -0.45 5.58
N ILE A 146 -5.65 0.18 5.56
CA ILE A 146 -5.40 1.55 5.01
C ILE A 146 -5.44 1.60 3.47
N ASP A 147 -5.33 0.46 2.79
CA ASP A 147 -5.30 0.37 1.33
C ASP A 147 -6.70 0.30 0.70
N GLU A 148 -7.74 0.63 1.46
CA GLU A 148 -9.10 0.74 0.93
C GLU A 148 -9.33 2.13 0.30
N PHE A 149 -9.89 2.14 -0.92
CA PHE A 149 -10.27 3.38 -1.59
C PHE A 149 -11.62 3.89 -1.07
N VAL A 150 -11.54 4.68 0.00
CA VAL A 150 -12.67 5.16 0.78
C VAL A 150 -13.25 6.48 0.22
N GLY A 151 -14.58 6.59 0.19
CA GLY A 151 -15.32 7.80 -0.19
C GLY A 151 -16.75 7.51 -0.66
N ASP A 152 -17.65 8.44 -0.35
CA ASP A 152 -19.10 8.37 -0.64
C ASP A 152 -19.57 9.51 -1.55
N ASP A 153 -18.71 10.49 -1.85
CA ASP A 153 -19.01 11.51 -2.84
C ASP A 153 -19.35 10.88 -4.20
N THR A 154 -20.36 11.43 -4.88
CA THR A 154 -20.81 10.96 -6.19
C THR A 154 -19.68 10.84 -7.23
N LYS A 155 -18.65 11.71 -7.15
CA LYS A 155 -17.47 11.61 -8.01
C LYS A 155 -16.67 10.35 -7.72
N ILE A 156 -16.52 9.98 -6.45
CA ILE A 156 -15.81 8.77 -6.03
C ILE A 156 -16.61 7.50 -6.36
N GLN A 157 -17.94 7.53 -6.23
CA GLN A 157 -18.78 6.39 -6.61
C GLN A 157 -18.65 6.07 -8.11
N LYS A 158 -18.66 7.09 -8.98
CA LYS A 158 -18.37 6.90 -10.41
C LYS A 158 -16.98 6.32 -10.67
N ILE A 159 -15.96 6.76 -9.92
CA ILE A 159 -14.61 6.21 -10.03
C ILE A 159 -14.59 4.73 -9.61
N LYS A 160 -15.33 4.34 -8.57
CA LYS A 160 -15.47 2.93 -8.16
C LYS A 160 -16.11 2.08 -9.27
N GLU A 161 -17.11 2.60 -9.98
CA GLU A 161 -17.70 1.93 -11.16
C GLU A 161 -16.67 1.74 -12.28
N LEU A 162 -15.88 2.77 -12.59
CA LEU A 162 -14.81 2.69 -13.59
C LEU A 162 -13.72 1.68 -13.18
N ILE A 163 -13.33 1.67 -11.91
CA ILE A 163 -12.39 0.69 -11.34
C ILE A 163 -12.90 -0.73 -11.58
N ASN A 164 -14.18 -1.00 -11.26
CA ASN A 164 -14.78 -2.31 -11.47
C ASN A 164 -14.74 -2.72 -12.94
N GLY A 165 -15.11 -1.81 -13.87
CA GLY A 165 -15.09 -2.11 -15.30
C GLY A 165 -13.70 -2.51 -15.81
N VAL A 166 -12.68 -1.74 -15.46
CA VAL A 166 -11.28 -2.03 -15.83
C VAL A 166 -10.75 -3.31 -15.19
N ALA A 167 -11.10 -3.53 -13.92
CA ALA A 167 -10.67 -4.70 -13.16
C ALA A 167 -11.15 -6.00 -13.83
N GLN A 168 -12.37 -6.02 -14.35
CA GLN A 168 -12.93 -7.17 -15.06
C GLN A 168 -12.34 -7.37 -16.45
N ASP A 169 -11.94 -6.29 -17.14
CA ASP A 169 -11.29 -6.36 -18.45
C ASP A 169 -9.88 -6.97 -18.35
N GLY A 170 -9.05 -6.49 -17.43
CA GLY A 170 -7.74 -7.08 -17.15
C GLY A 170 -6.68 -6.93 -18.26
N GLU A 171 -6.93 -6.20 -19.35
CA GLU A 171 -5.94 -6.02 -20.44
C GLU A 171 -5.66 -4.55 -20.74
N THR A 172 -6.69 -3.72 -20.62
CA THR A 172 -6.68 -2.30 -20.95
C THR A 172 -5.65 -1.54 -20.12
N THR A 173 -4.88 -0.69 -20.81
CA THR A 173 -3.94 0.23 -20.17
C THR A 173 -4.69 1.40 -19.55
N VAL A 174 -4.38 1.68 -18.28
CA VAL A 174 -5.11 2.69 -17.49
C VAL A 174 -4.19 3.83 -17.11
N LEU A 175 -4.69 5.06 -17.26
CA LEU A 175 -3.99 6.28 -16.88
C LEU A 175 -4.72 6.99 -15.75
N ILE A 176 -4.17 6.93 -14.54
CA ILE A 176 -4.73 7.55 -13.35
C ILE A 176 -4.18 8.97 -13.21
N ARG A 177 -5.06 9.96 -13.33
CA ARG A 177 -4.74 11.39 -13.21
C ARG A 177 -5.16 11.90 -11.84
N GLY A 178 -4.35 12.75 -11.24
CA GLY A 178 -4.75 13.49 -10.05
C GLY A 178 -3.60 14.15 -9.33
N GLU A 179 -3.91 15.16 -8.51
CA GLU A 179 -2.92 15.83 -7.67
C GLU A 179 -2.23 14.83 -6.71
N THR A 180 -1.05 15.20 -6.23
CA THR A 180 -0.33 14.43 -5.21
C THR A 180 -1.21 14.18 -3.98
N GLY A 181 -1.21 12.93 -3.50
CA GLY A 181 -1.94 12.54 -2.31
C GLY A 181 -3.45 12.35 -2.50
N THR A 182 -3.97 12.32 -3.75
CA THR A 182 -5.40 12.05 -4.03
C THR A 182 -5.79 10.56 -3.90
N GLY A 183 -4.80 9.65 -3.92
CA GLY A 183 -5.02 8.21 -3.81
C GLY A 183 -4.81 7.41 -5.11
N LYS A 184 -3.95 7.88 -6.03
CA LYS A 184 -3.67 7.21 -7.31
C LYS A 184 -3.26 5.74 -7.15
N GLU A 185 -2.34 5.46 -6.22
CA GLU A 185 -1.89 4.10 -5.90
C GLU A 185 -3.03 3.23 -5.34
N LEU A 186 -3.92 3.80 -4.51
CA LEU A 186 -5.07 3.07 -3.96
C LEU A 186 -6.05 2.65 -5.06
N VAL A 187 -6.22 3.48 -6.10
CA VAL A 187 -7.01 3.12 -7.28
C VAL A 187 -6.36 1.96 -8.02
N ALA A 188 -5.04 1.99 -8.24
CA ALA A 188 -4.33 0.89 -8.90
C ALA A 188 -4.42 -0.44 -8.11
N LYS A 189 -4.23 -0.38 -6.79
CA LYS A 189 -4.44 -1.54 -5.91
C LYS A 189 -5.88 -2.05 -5.94
N ALA A 190 -6.87 -1.14 -6.02
CA ALA A 190 -8.27 -1.54 -6.13
C ALA A 190 -8.58 -2.24 -7.46
N ILE A 191 -8.01 -1.78 -8.58
CA ILE A 191 -8.12 -2.44 -9.89
C ILE A 191 -7.58 -3.87 -9.79
N HIS A 192 -6.41 -4.06 -9.19
CA HIS A 192 -5.83 -5.39 -9.00
C HIS A 192 -6.69 -6.30 -8.13
N ARG A 193 -7.03 -5.84 -6.92
CA ARG A 193 -7.78 -6.63 -5.94
C ARG A 193 -9.15 -7.07 -6.44
N LEU A 194 -9.84 -6.24 -7.22
CA LEU A 194 -11.19 -6.52 -7.72
C LEU A 194 -11.20 -7.23 -9.07
N GLY A 195 -10.03 -7.41 -9.69
CA GLY A 195 -9.93 -7.82 -11.09
C GLY A 195 -9.64 -9.29 -11.31
N VAL A 196 -9.69 -9.69 -12.59
CA VAL A 196 -9.37 -11.05 -13.06
C VAL A 196 -7.90 -11.42 -12.83
N ARG A 197 -7.02 -10.43 -12.61
CA ARG A 197 -5.60 -10.62 -12.30
C ARG A 197 -5.27 -10.58 -10.80
N SER A 198 -6.27 -10.59 -9.92
CA SER A 198 -6.08 -10.48 -8.45
C SER A 198 -5.20 -11.57 -7.83
N GLN A 199 -5.17 -12.77 -8.41
CA GLN A 199 -4.33 -13.89 -7.94
C GLN A 199 -2.87 -13.80 -8.42
N TRP A 200 -2.56 -12.87 -9.32
CA TRP A 200 -1.22 -12.67 -9.88
C TRP A 200 -0.51 -11.46 -9.24
N PRO A 201 0.81 -11.29 -9.43
CA PRO A 201 1.55 -10.22 -8.76
C PRO A 201 1.02 -8.81 -9.07
N PHE A 202 1.04 -7.94 -8.06
CA PHE A 202 0.92 -6.49 -8.22
C PHE A 202 2.29 -5.86 -7.97
N VAL A 203 2.98 -5.51 -9.04
CA VAL A 203 4.31 -4.90 -8.98
C VAL A 203 4.16 -3.40 -9.11
N THR A 204 4.83 -2.64 -8.24
CA THR A 204 4.80 -1.19 -8.23
C THR A 204 6.22 -0.65 -8.35
N THR A 205 6.40 0.36 -9.20
CA THR A 205 7.64 1.14 -9.27
C THR A 205 7.29 2.61 -9.45
N ALA A 206 8.01 3.47 -8.72
CA ALA A 206 7.87 4.91 -8.81
C ALA A 206 9.03 5.44 -9.65
N LEU A 207 8.73 6.15 -10.73
CA LEU A 207 9.73 6.59 -11.72
C LEU A 207 10.47 7.87 -11.30
N VAL A 208 10.66 8.03 -9.98
CA VAL A 208 11.24 9.23 -9.37
C VAL A 208 12.76 9.15 -9.46
N GLU A 209 13.33 10.05 -10.26
CA GLU A 209 14.75 10.32 -10.53
C GLU A 209 15.79 9.42 -9.82
N LYS A 210 16.24 8.41 -10.56
CA LYS A 210 17.53 7.73 -10.46
C LYS A 210 18.10 7.66 -11.87
N ASN A 211 19.42 7.58 -12.01
CA ASN A 211 20.12 7.45 -13.29
C ASN A 211 19.33 6.58 -14.31
N ILE A 212 19.28 6.98 -15.59
CA ILE A 212 18.63 6.26 -16.70
C ILE A 212 18.93 4.75 -16.65
N GLU A 213 20.18 4.37 -16.39
CA GLU A 213 20.57 2.96 -16.30
C GLU A 213 19.82 2.21 -15.21
N THR A 214 19.59 2.84 -14.06
CA THR A 214 18.82 2.28 -12.94
C THR A 214 17.36 2.08 -13.32
N ILE A 215 16.73 3.08 -13.96
CA ILE A 215 15.33 2.97 -14.39
C ILE A 215 15.17 1.84 -15.43
N VAL A 216 16.08 1.76 -16.41
CA VAL A 216 16.05 0.70 -17.42
C VAL A 216 16.27 -0.67 -16.79
N SER A 217 17.23 -0.79 -15.87
CA SER A 217 17.49 -2.03 -15.14
C SER A 217 16.29 -2.45 -14.28
N GLU A 218 15.65 -1.52 -13.57
CA GLU A 218 14.50 -1.79 -12.72
C GLU A 218 13.30 -2.22 -13.56
N LEU A 219 12.98 -1.52 -14.65
CA LEU A 219 11.84 -1.87 -15.50
C LEU A 219 12.05 -3.15 -16.30
N PHE A 220 13.21 -3.31 -16.95
CA PHE A 220 13.43 -4.34 -17.97
C PHE A 220 14.45 -5.41 -17.57
N GLY A 221 15.13 -5.26 -16.43
CA GLY A 221 16.19 -6.17 -15.99
C GLY A 221 17.52 -5.95 -16.72
N HIS A 222 18.55 -6.65 -16.24
CA HIS A 222 19.87 -6.65 -16.88
C HIS A 222 20.53 -8.02 -16.84
N GLU A 223 21.36 -8.30 -17.85
CA GLU A 223 22.27 -9.43 -17.84
C GLU A 223 23.54 -9.12 -17.05
N LYS A 224 24.23 -10.15 -16.57
CA LYS A 224 25.52 -9.99 -15.86
C LYS A 224 26.52 -9.22 -16.74
N GLY A 225 27.13 -8.18 -16.19
CA GLY A 225 28.11 -7.34 -16.89
C GLY A 225 27.52 -6.31 -17.86
N ALA A 226 26.20 -6.05 -17.82
CA ALA A 226 25.55 -5.07 -18.70
C ALA A 226 26.01 -3.61 -18.48
N PHE A 227 26.45 -3.25 -17.26
CA PHE A 227 26.99 -1.94 -16.90
C PHE A 227 27.94 -2.07 -15.70
N THR A 228 28.67 -0.99 -15.37
CA THR A 228 29.60 -0.96 -14.23
C THR A 228 28.84 -1.18 -12.91
N GLY A 229 29.04 -2.34 -12.27
CA GLY A 229 28.33 -2.74 -11.05
C GLY A 229 27.28 -3.85 -11.24
N ALA A 230 27.02 -4.29 -12.47
CA ALA A 230 26.16 -5.43 -12.77
C ALA A 230 26.87 -6.77 -12.47
N VAL A 231 27.06 -7.07 -11.18
CA VAL A 231 27.77 -8.27 -10.69
C VAL A 231 27.00 -9.56 -11.03
N ASP A 232 25.67 -9.48 -10.94
CA ASP A 232 24.75 -10.58 -11.18
C ASP A 232 23.64 -10.18 -12.16
N ARG A 233 22.85 -11.15 -12.60
CA ARG A 233 21.67 -10.92 -13.43
C ARG A 233 20.50 -10.45 -12.56
N HIS A 234 19.70 -9.53 -13.09
CA HIS A 234 18.51 -9.00 -12.41
C HIS A 234 17.27 -9.12 -13.31
N TYR A 235 16.16 -9.57 -12.73
CA TYR A 235 14.84 -9.60 -13.37
C TYR A 235 14.16 -8.25 -13.13
N GLY A 236 13.63 -7.64 -14.19
CA GLY A 236 12.96 -6.35 -14.08
C GLY A 236 11.47 -6.47 -13.72
N CYS A 237 10.86 -5.34 -13.37
CA CYS A 237 9.45 -5.26 -12.97
C CYS A 237 8.49 -5.86 -14.00
N PHE A 238 8.76 -5.76 -15.30
CA PHE A 238 7.91 -6.39 -16.33
C PHE A 238 7.92 -7.92 -16.26
N GLU A 239 9.05 -8.52 -15.87
CA GLU A 239 9.14 -9.98 -15.67
C GLU A 239 8.48 -10.39 -14.35
N GLU A 240 8.71 -9.61 -13.29
CA GLU A 240 8.11 -9.84 -11.98
C GLU A 240 6.57 -9.71 -12.01
N ALA A 241 6.05 -8.80 -12.85
CA ALA A 241 4.63 -8.55 -13.01
C ALA A 241 3.94 -9.52 -13.97
N HIS A 242 4.64 -10.55 -14.48
CA HIS A 242 4.08 -11.47 -15.47
C HIS A 242 2.76 -12.10 -14.98
N LYS A 243 1.75 -12.09 -15.86
CA LYS A 243 0.32 -12.38 -15.65
C LYS A 243 -0.43 -11.42 -14.71
N GLY A 244 0.26 -10.53 -14.04
CA GLY A 244 -0.30 -9.58 -13.08
C GLY A 244 -0.43 -8.17 -13.62
N ILE A 245 -0.30 -7.21 -12.69
CA ILE A 245 -0.36 -5.77 -12.97
C ILE A 245 0.99 -5.13 -12.64
N LEU A 246 1.46 -4.28 -13.56
CA LEU A 246 2.55 -3.35 -13.30
C LEU A 246 1.99 -1.94 -13.13
N PHE A 247 2.14 -1.40 -11.92
CA PHE A 247 1.81 -0.02 -11.59
C PHE A 247 3.04 0.87 -11.72
N LEU A 248 2.97 1.83 -12.64
CA LEU A 248 4.00 2.85 -12.88
C LEU A 248 3.53 4.19 -12.29
N ASP A 249 4.03 4.55 -11.12
CA ASP A 249 3.73 5.86 -10.51
C ASP A 249 4.66 6.95 -11.07
N GLU A 250 4.09 8.13 -11.20
CA GLU A 250 4.69 9.32 -11.80
C GLU A 250 5.27 9.08 -13.21
N ILE A 251 4.45 8.54 -14.12
CA ILE A 251 4.84 8.27 -15.52
C ILE A 251 5.34 9.52 -16.28
N GLY A 252 4.91 10.71 -15.87
CA GLY A 252 5.41 11.98 -16.41
C GLY A 252 6.86 12.32 -16.04
N ASP A 253 7.49 11.57 -15.14
CA ASP A 253 8.91 11.71 -14.79
C ASP A 253 9.82 10.85 -15.68
N LEU A 254 9.25 10.00 -16.55
CA LEU A 254 10.02 9.07 -17.37
C LEU A 254 10.84 9.82 -18.44
N PRO A 255 12.17 9.63 -18.51
CA PRO A 255 13.00 10.21 -19.57
C PRO A 255 12.57 9.75 -20.97
N VAL A 256 12.64 10.67 -21.95
CA VAL A 256 12.20 10.43 -23.35
C VAL A 256 12.87 9.19 -23.98
N ASP A 257 14.14 8.94 -23.67
CA ASP A 257 14.89 7.78 -24.17
C ASP A 257 14.31 6.44 -23.70
N ILE A 258 13.69 6.42 -22.52
CA ILE A 258 13.07 5.23 -21.93
C ILE A 258 11.63 5.08 -22.42
N GLN A 259 10.93 6.18 -22.71
CA GLN A 259 9.55 6.18 -23.22
C GLN A 259 9.40 5.32 -24.48
N ALA A 260 10.37 5.34 -25.39
CA ALA A 260 10.35 4.49 -26.60
C ALA A 260 10.41 2.99 -26.28
N LYS A 261 11.18 2.59 -25.25
CA LYS A 261 11.24 1.19 -24.80
C LYS A 261 9.92 0.79 -24.16
N LEU A 262 9.34 1.66 -23.32
CA LEU A 262 8.06 1.40 -22.68
C LEU A 262 6.95 1.21 -23.72
N LEU A 263 6.85 2.08 -24.72
CA LEU A 263 5.90 1.95 -25.82
C LEU A 263 5.99 0.56 -26.48
N ARG A 264 7.21 0.15 -26.81
CA ARG A 264 7.46 -1.15 -27.46
C ARG A 264 6.95 -2.33 -26.63
N VAL A 265 7.12 -2.30 -25.31
CA VAL A 265 6.61 -3.38 -24.43
C VAL A 265 5.09 -3.38 -24.37
N ILE A 266 4.45 -2.21 -24.36
CA ILE A 266 2.98 -2.10 -24.33
C ILE A 266 2.35 -2.62 -25.63
N GLU A 267 3.04 -2.45 -26.77
CA GLU A 267 2.57 -2.91 -28.09
C GLU A 267 2.93 -4.37 -28.36
N GLU A 268 4.20 -4.75 -28.21
CA GLU A 268 4.71 -6.07 -28.60
C GLU A 268 4.56 -7.14 -27.52
N LYS A 269 4.26 -6.74 -26.27
CA LYS A 269 4.23 -7.64 -25.09
C LYS A 269 5.53 -8.44 -24.94
N LYS A 270 6.65 -7.79 -25.29
CA LYS A 270 8.00 -8.36 -25.24
C LYS A 270 8.96 -7.36 -24.64
N ILE A 271 9.90 -7.85 -23.85
CA ILE A 271 11.02 -7.06 -23.32
C ILE A 271 12.36 -7.63 -23.78
N ARG A 272 13.40 -6.79 -23.71
CA ARG A 272 14.80 -7.20 -23.73
C ARG A 272 15.49 -6.63 -22.50
N ARG A 273 16.28 -7.45 -21.82
CA ARG A 273 17.15 -6.99 -20.74
C ARG A 273 18.24 -6.07 -21.26
N MET A 274 18.73 -5.17 -20.42
CA MET A 274 19.94 -4.43 -20.72
C MET A 274 21.12 -5.40 -20.91
N GLY A 275 21.89 -5.19 -21.99
CA GLY A 275 23.00 -6.08 -22.35
C GLY A 275 22.58 -7.43 -22.96
N GLY A 276 21.28 -7.70 -23.08
CA GLY A 276 20.73 -8.93 -23.65
C GLY A 276 20.09 -8.70 -25.02
N ASN A 277 20.16 -9.73 -25.87
CA ASN A 277 19.56 -9.70 -27.23
C ASN A 277 18.33 -10.61 -27.38
N LYS A 278 17.95 -11.31 -26.31
CA LYS A 278 16.82 -12.26 -26.31
C LYS A 278 15.51 -11.54 -26.01
N ASP A 279 14.52 -11.74 -26.87
CA ASP A 279 13.14 -11.31 -26.60
C ASP A 279 12.49 -12.21 -25.54
N ILE A 280 11.86 -11.59 -24.54
CA ILE A 280 11.16 -12.25 -23.43
C ILE A 280 9.69 -11.82 -23.50
N ASN A 281 8.78 -12.78 -23.67
CA ASN A 281 7.35 -12.49 -23.69
C ASN A 281 6.85 -12.14 -22.27
N VAL A 282 6.06 -11.08 -22.16
CA VAL A 282 5.44 -10.65 -20.91
C VAL A 282 3.95 -10.40 -21.13
N ASP A 283 3.10 -11.04 -20.33
CA ASP A 283 1.67 -10.74 -20.27
C ASP A 283 1.44 -9.88 -19.03
N VAL A 284 1.24 -8.58 -19.19
CA VAL A 284 1.10 -7.63 -18.09
C VAL A 284 0.04 -6.60 -18.45
N GLN A 285 -0.87 -6.34 -17.51
CA GLN A 285 -1.72 -5.15 -17.55
C GLN A 285 -0.95 -3.96 -16.97
N VAL A 286 -0.85 -2.89 -17.74
CA VAL A 286 -0.11 -1.68 -17.32
C VAL A 286 -1.09 -0.66 -16.77
N VAL A 287 -0.86 -0.25 -15.52
CA VAL A 287 -1.59 0.84 -14.87
C VAL A 287 -0.58 1.95 -14.58
N THR A 288 -0.87 3.16 -15.01
CA THR A 288 0.04 4.30 -14.85
C THR A 288 -0.62 5.40 -14.04
N ALA A 289 0.18 6.22 -13.37
CA ALA A 289 -0.31 7.37 -12.63
C ALA A 289 0.59 8.59 -12.82
N THR A 290 0.00 9.78 -12.82
CA THR A 290 0.79 11.03 -12.77
C THR A 290 -0.04 12.21 -12.28
N ASN A 291 0.64 13.19 -11.67
CA ASN A 291 0.11 14.53 -11.42
C ASN A 291 0.49 15.58 -12.48
N ARG A 292 1.34 15.24 -13.45
CA ARG A 292 1.84 16.17 -14.47
C ARG A 292 0.88 16.33 -15.66
N PRO A 293 0.86 17.51 -16.32
CA PRO A 293 0.06 17.72 -17.53
C PRO A 293 0.75 17.07 -18.74
N LEU A 294 0.43 15.81 -19.04
CA LEU A 294 1.10 15.08 -20.13
C LEU A 294 0.78 15.68 -21.49
N GLU A 295 -0.38 16.31 -21.64
CA GLU A 295 -0.83 17.01 -22.83
C GLU A 295 0.13 18.17 -23.17
N GLU A 296 0.44 19.02 -22.20
CA GLU A 296 1.43 20.09 -22.37
C GLU A 296 2.84 19.53 -22.59
N MET A 297 3.20 18.47 -21.87
CA MET A 297 4.51 17.82 -22.05
C MET A 297 4.66 17.16 -23.42
N LYS A 298 3.56 16.68 -24.00
CA LYS A 298 3.49 16.13 -25.35
C LYS A 298 3.76 17.24 -26.37
N ASP A 299 3.06 18.37 -26.23
CA ASP A 299 3.19 19.51 -27.14
C ASP A 299 4.59 20.14 -27.07
N ASP A 300 5.24 20.13 -25.90
CA ASP A 300 6.62 20.61 -25.71
C ASP A 300 7.71 19.55 -26.05
N GLY A 301 7.34 18.34 -26.48
CA GLY A 301 8.27 17.26 -26.83
C GLY A 301 8.98 16.57 -25.65
N ARG A 302 8.55 16.85 -24.40
CA ARG A 302 9.05 16.19 -23.17
C ARG A 302 8.39 14.84 -22.91
N PHE A 303 7.26 14.57 -23.57
CA PHE A 303 6.58 13.29 -23.56
C PHE A 303 6.24 12.90 -24.99
N ARG A 304 6.46 11.64 -25.36
CA ARG A 304 6.21 11.18 -26.72
C ARG A 304 4.71 11.07 -26.99
N GLU A 305 4.29 11.56 -28.14
CA GLU A 305 2.90 11.53 -28.57
C GLU A 305 2.35 10.11 -28.76
N ASP A 306 3.13 9.22 -29.34
CA ASP A 306 2.76 7.81 -29.53
C ASP A 306 2.51 7.09 -28.20
N LEU A 307 3.41 7.26 -27.23
CA LEU A 307 3.25 6.72 -25.88
C LEU A 307 2.04 7.34 -25.17
N TYR A 308 1.81 8.65 -25.30
CA TYR A 308 0.64 9.30 -24.69
C TYR A 308 -0.66 8.63 -25.13
N TYR A 309 -0.87 8.44 -26.44
CA TYR A 309 -2.09 7.81 -26.93
C TYR A 309 -2.22 6.34 -26.51
N ARG A 310 -1.09 5.63 -26.38
CA ARG A 310 -1.10 4.24 -25.92
C ARG A 310 -1.38 4.10 -24.42
N LEU A 311 -1.01 5.08 -23.61
CA LEU A 311 -1.30 5.12 -22.18
C LEU A 311 -2.71 5.67 -21.89
N ASN A 312 -3.16 6.66 -22.65
CA ASN A 312 -4.44 7.35 -22.46
C ASN A 312 -5.64 6.59 -23.06
N VAL A 313 -5.61 5.26 -23.01
CA VAL A 313 -6.72 4.41 -23.51
C VAL A 313 -7.90 4.47 -22.55
N PHE A 314 -7.63 4.37 -21.24
CA PHE A 314 -8.65 4.47 -20.21
C PHE A 314 -8.22 5.42 -19.09
N PRO A 315 -8.54 6.72 -19.18
CA PRO A 315 -8.17 7.68 -18.15
C PRO A 315 -9.15 7.69 -16.97
N ILE A 316 -8.61 7.63 -15.75
CA ILE A 316 -9.36 7.82 -14.50
C ILE A 316 -8.88 9.10 -13.83
N HIS A 317 -9.76 10.09 -13.68
CA HIS A 317 -9.44 11.38 -13.08
C HIS A 317 -9.89 11.44 -11.62
N LEU A 318 -8.93 11.49 -10.70
CA LEU A 318 -9.17 11.65 -9.27
C LEU A 318 -9.36 13.12 -8.91
N PRO A 319 -10.52 13.51 -8.36
CA PRO A 319 -10.73 14.87 -7.90
C PRO A 319 -9.90 15.16 -6.65
N PRO A 320 -9.37 16.39 -6.52
CA PRO A 320 -8.73 16.82 -5.29
C PRO A 320 -9.73 16.80 -4.13
N LEU A 321 -9.23 16.66 -2.91
CA LEU A 321 -10.06 16.48 -1.71
C LEU A 321 -11.03 17.66 -1.49
N ARG A 322 -10.61 18.88 -1.86
CA ARG A 322 -11.44 20.10 -1.81
C ARG A 322 -12.70 20.06 -2.68
N GLU A 323 -12.73 19.18 -3.68
CA GLU A 323 -13.86 18.97 -4.60
C GLU A 323 -14.80 17.84 -4.19
N ARG A 324 -14.42 17.06 -3.17
CA ARG A 324 -15.21 15.97 -2.57
C ARG A 324 -15.32 16.17 -1.06
N ARG A 325 -15.81 17.34 -0.65
CA ARG A 325 -15.82 17.78 0.76
C ARG A 325 -16.59 16.83 1.68
N LYS A 326 -17.60 16.13 1.17
CA LYS A 326 -18.38 15.13 1.92
C LYS A 326 -17.51 13.97 2.43
N ASP A 327 -16.43 13.66 1.72
CA ASP A 327 -15.52 12.59 2.11
C ASP A 327 -14.56 12.99 3.23
N ILE A 328 -14.32 14.29 3.48
CA ILE A 328 -13.31 14.75 4.45
C ILE A 328 -13.58 14.21 5.87
N PRO A 329 -14.79 14.37 6.45
CA PRO A 329 -15.06 13.84 7.79
C PRO A 329 -15.05 12.32 7.83
N LEU A 330 -15.47 11.68 6.74
CA LEU A 330 -15.52 10.23 6.60
C LEU A 330 -14.11 9.64 6.60
N LEU A 331 -13.20 10.20 5.79
CA LEU A 331 -11.77 9.84 5.76
C LEU A 331 -11.10 10.11 7.10
N ALA A 332 -11.37 11.26 7.74
CA ALA A 332 -10.80 11.58 9.05
C ALA A 332 -11.21 10.56 10.14
N LYS A 333 -12.50 10.17 10.14
CA LYS A 333 -13.02 9.11 11.04
C LYS A 333 -12.41 7.76 10.73
N TYR A 334 -12.27 7.42 9.45
CA TYR A 334 -11.65 6.18 9.01
C TYR A 334 -10.19 6.08 9.49
N PHE A 335 -9.37 7.12 9.31
CA PHE A 335 -7.99 7.14 9.81
C PHE A 335 -7.92 7.03 11.34
N LEU A 336 -8.81 7.74 12.06
CA LEU A 336 -8.88 7.62 13.52
C LEU A 336 -9.26 6.20 13.95
N SER A 337 -10.29 5.61 13.33
CA SER A 337 -10.74 4.24 13.58
C SER A 337 -9.61 3.24 13.35
N HIS A 338 -8.86 3.41 12.26
CA HIS A 338 -7.72 2.57 11.93
C HIS A 338 -6.61 2.64 12.99
N LEU A 339 -6.26 3.84 13.45
CA LEU A 339 -5.28 4.03 14.53
C LEU A 339 -5.75 3.37 15.84
N ARG A 340 -7.06 3.41 16.14
CA ARG A 340 -7.64 2.73 17.31
C ARG A 340 -7.55 1.20 17.19
N LYS A 341 -7.91 0.63 16.03
CA LYS A 341 -7.81 -0.81 15.78
C LYS A 341 -6.38 -1.32 15.94
N LYS A 342 -5.38 -0.53 15.55
CA LYS A 342 -3.95 -0.82 15.77
C LYS A 342 -3.47 -0.63 17.22
N GLY A 343 -4.36 -0.31 18.16
CA GLY A 343 -4.03 -0.05 19.56
C GLY A 343 -3.19 1.21 19.78
N LYS A 344 -3.09 2.10 18.77
CA LYS A 344 -2.26 3.31 18.85
C LYS A 344 -2.92 4.44 19.63
N THR A 345 -4.23 4.36 19.87
CA THR A 345 -4.95 5.37 20.64
C THR A 345 -6.28 4.86 21.22
N GLN A 346 -6.72 5.47 22.31
CA GLN A 346 -8.05 5.30 22.89
C GLN A 346 -9.02 6.44 22.54
N ILE A 347 -8.53 7.48 21.84
CA ILE A 347 -9.32 8.65 21.45
C ILE A 347 -10.48 8.20 20.55
N LYS A 348 -11.70 8.59 20.90
CA LYS A 348 -12.89 8.03 20.25
C LYS A 348 -13.38 8.84 19.06
N ASN A 349 -13.30 10.18 19.13
CA ASN A 349 -13.97 11.08 18.19
C ASN A 349 -13.26 12.45 18.08
N PHE A 350 -13.71 13.25 17.11
CA PHE A 350 -13.39 14.67 16.97
C PHE A 350 -14.46 15.52 17.68
N THR A 351 -14.13 16.74 18.10
CA THR A 351 -15.12 17.75 18.50
C THR A 351 -15.73 18.43 17.27
N ASP A 352 -16.92 19.00 17.37
CA ASP A 352 -17.60 19.66 16.23
C ASP A 352 -16.76 20.79 15.61
N ASN A 353 -16.16 21.66 16.43
CA ASN A 353 -15.26 22.71 15.96
C ASN A 353 -13.99 22.18 15.26
N ALA A 354 -13.58 20.94 15.55
CA ALA A 354 -12.46 20.30 14.88
C ALA A 354 -12.89 19.75 13.52
N VAL A 355 -14.09 19.17 13.45
CA VAL A 355 -14.72 18.72 12.20
C VAL A 355 -14.96 19.90 11.25
N GLU A 356 -15.45 21.03 11.76
CA GLU A 356 -15.63 22.26 10.99
C GLU A 356 -14.30 22.79 10.45
N LEU A 357 -13.24 22.79 11.27
CA LEU A 357 -11.90 23.21 10.83
C LEU A 357 -11.38 22.33 9.68
N ILE A 358 -11.47 21.01 9.79
CA ILE A 358 -10.99 20.11 8.73
C ILE A 358 -11.85 20.22 7.46
N LEU A 359 -13.16 20.46 7.58
CA LEU A 359 -14.06 20.65 6.43
C LEU A 359 -13.73 21.90 5.62
N ASN A 360 -13.35 22.99 6.30
CA ASN A 360 -13.09 24.29 5.68
C ASN A 360 -11.65 24.46 5.16
N TYR A 361 -10.74 23.56 5.52
CA TYR A 361 -9.37 23.59 5.04
C TYR A 361 -9.26 23.12 3.57
N ARG A 362 -8.30 23.68 2.82
CA ARG A 362 -8.16 23.42 1.37
C ARG A 362 -7.48 22.09 1.02
N TRP A 363 -6.74 21.50 1.95
CA TRP A 363 -6.02 20.23 1.75
C TRP A 363 -5.11 20.19 0.50
N PRO A 364 -4.09 21.07 0.38
CA PRO A 364 -3.16 21.04 -0.75
C PRO A 364 -2.42 19.71 -0.93
N GLY A 365 -2.17 18.96 0.15
CA GLY A 365 -1.63 17.58 0.07
C GLY A 365 -2.69 16.49 0.07
N ASN A 366 -3.95 16.86 -0.18
CA ASN A 366 -5.11 15.97 -0.33
C ASN A 366 -5.26 14.98 0.84
N VAL A 367 -5.59 13.72 0.53
CA VAL A 367 -5.88 12.66 1.50
C VAL A 367 -4.62 12.30 2.30
N ARG A 368 -3.44 12.33 1.68
CA ARG A 368 -2.15 12.08 2.35
C ARG A 368 -1.91 13.11 3.47
N GLN A 369 -2.16 14.39 3.20
CA GLN A 369 -2.05 15.43 4.24
C GLN A 369 -3.08 15.24 5.34
N LEU A 370 -4.34 14.93 5.01
CA LEU A 370 -5.38 14.66 6.00
C LEU A 370 -4.98 13.51 6.93
N GLN A 371 -4.47 12.40 6.38
CA GLN A 371 -3.99 11.26 7.16
C GLN A 371 -2.85 11.65 8.13
N SER A 372 -1.86 12.39 7.63
CA SER A 372 -0.75 12.89 8.47
C SER A 372 -1.27 13.77 9.60
N VAL A 373 -2.16 14.72 9.30
CA VAL A 373 -2.73 15.64 10.29
C VAL A 373 -3.53 14.88 11.35
N VAL A 374 -4.37 13.92 10.97
CA VAL A 374 -5.13 13.09 11.93
C VAL A 374 -4.18 12.29 12.83
N THR A 375 -3.14 11.69 12.25
CA THR A 375 -2.15 10.91 13.00
C THR A 375 -1.41 11.77 14.03
N SER A 376 -0.95 12.95 13.62
CA SER A 376 -0.30 13.90 14.52
C SER A 376 -1.27 14.45 15.58
N ALA A 377 -2.52 14.75 15.22
CA ALA A 377 -3.52 15.24 16.15
C ALA A 377 -3.88 14.20 17.23
N VAL A 378 -3.89 12.91 16.89
CA VAL A 378 -4.02 11.81 17.85
C VAL A 378 -2.89 11.81 18.87
N LEU A 379 -1.64 12.01 18.42
CA LEU A 379 -0.48 12.06 19.31
C LEU A 379 -0.58 13.24 20.29
N VAL A 380 -0.83 14.46 19.78
CA VAL A 380 -0.96 15.68 20.60
C VAL A 380 -2.10 15.53 21.61
N CYS A 381 -3.27 15.07 21.15
CA CYS A 381 -4.44 14.84 21.99
C CYS A 381 -4.16 13.81 23.10
N GLY A 382 -3.38 12.76 22.79
CA GLY A 382 -2.98 11.74 23.75
C GLY A 382 -2.04 12.27 24.83
N LEU A 383 -1.07 13.11 24.46
CA LEU A 383 -0.16 13.77 25.41
C LEU A 383 -0.91 14.71 26.37
N GLU A 384 -1.99 15.33 25.93
CA GLU A 384 -2.87 16.16 26.78
C GLU A 384 -3.85 15.34 27.65
N GLY A 385 -3.86 14.01 27.54
CA GLY A 385 -4.85 13.15 28.22
C GLY A 385 -6.30 13.36 27.74
N SER A 386 -6.48 14.01 26.59
CA SER A 386 -7.81 14.32 26.05
C SER A 386 -8.44 13.12 25.35
N GLN A 387 -9.75 12.94 25.53
CA GLN A 387 -10.51 11.81 24.95
C GLN A 387 -11.09 12.09 23.55
N LYS A 388 -11.02 13.35 23.10
CA LYS A 388 -11.52 13.82 21.80
C LYS A 388 -10.55 14.79 21.14
N ILE A 389 -10.37 14.65 19.83
CA ILE A 389 -9.54 15.57 19.05
C ILE A 389 -10.26 16.91 18.90
N ALA A 390 -9.76 17.94 19.57
CA ALA A 390 -10.27 19.30 19.53
C ALA A 390 -9.55 20.15 18.48
N LYS A 391 -10.15 21.30 18.14
CA LYS A 391 -9.60 22.27 17.18
C LYS A 391 -8.13 22.62 17.47
N ARG A 392 -7.79 22.85 18.76
CA ARG A 392 -6.43 23.18 19.21
C ARG A 392 -5.37 22.11 18.91
N HIS A 393 -5.77 20.85 18.75
CA HIS A 393 -4.83 19.77 18.40
C HIS A 393 -4.53 19.72 16.89
N ILE A 394 -5.39 20.34 16.06
CA ILE A 394 -5.32 20.30 14.59
C ILE A 394 -4.80 21.61 14.03
N GLU A 395 -5.30 22.75 14.52
CA GLU A 395 -4.99 24.09 14.01
C GLU A 395 -3.48 24.36 13.87
N PRO A 396 -2.60 23.99 14.82
CA PRO A 396 -1.16 24.15 14.67
C PRO A 396 -0.53 23.30 13.55
N LEU A 397 -1.16 22.17 13.20
CA LEU A 397 -0.70 21.24 12.16
C LEU A 397 -1.12 21.66 10.75
N LEU A 398 -2.15 22.51 10.66
CA LEU A 398 -2.64 23.07 9.39
C LEU A 398 -1.93 24.36 8.99
N LEU A 399 -1.26 25.00 9.94
CA LEU A 399 -0.29 26.05 9.59
C LEU A 399 0.80 25.41 8.73
N PRO A 400 1.28 26.09 7.68
CA PRO A 400 2.37 25.57 6.88
C PRO A 400 3.58 25.32 7.80
N HIS A 401 3.80 24.05 8.14
CA HIS A 401 5.12 23.55 8.47
C HIS A 401 5.92 23.66 7.18
N TYR A 402 6.50 24.84 6.96
CA TYR A 402 7.47 25.02 5.89
C TYR A 402 8.56 23.96 6.07
N ALA A 403 8.68 23.12 5.05
CA ALA A 403 9.55 21.96 5.01
C ALA A 403 10.96 22.33 5.50
N LEU A 404 11.36 21.81 6.65
CA LEU A 404 12.77 21.76 7.06
C LEU A 404 13.53 20.61 6.39
N HIS A 405 13.01 20.08 5.29
CA HIS A 405 13.65 19.03 4.51
C HIS A 405 13.61 19.39 3.02
N GLY A 406 14.79 19.69 2.45
CA GLY A 406 15.00 19.73 0.98
C GLY A 406 15.52 21.05 0.41
N SER A 407 16.85 21.23 0.47
CA SER A 407 17.72 21.69 -0.63
C SER A 407 17.32 22.87 -1.54
N ASP A 408 16.77 23.96 -1.03
CA ASP A 408 16.89 25.24 -1.75
C ASP A 408 16.91 26.45 -0.80
N SER A 409 18.12 26.87 -0.41
CA SER A 409 18.33 27.99 0.51
C SER A 409 17.60 29.26 0.03
N GLN A 410 17.52 29.48 -1.29
CA GLN A 410 16.79 30.62 -1.87
C GLN A 410 15.28 30.57 -1.62
N SER A 411 14.67 29.38 -1.66
CA SER A 411 13.23 29.21 -1.37
C SER A 411 12.92 29.54 0.09
N VAL A 412 13.81 29.15 1.01
CA VAL A 412 13.69 29.46 2.45
C VAL A 412 13.83 30.95 2.73
N PHE A 413 14.83 31.62 2.13
CA PHE A 413 15.02 33.05 2.31
C PHE A 413 13.87 33.88 1.73
N LYS A 414 13.36 33.51 0.54
CA LYS A 414 12.22 34.18 -0.08
C LYS A 414 10.94 34.01 0.76
N THR A 415 10.74 32.84 1.32
CA THR A 415 9.61 32.54 2.21
C THR A 415 9.68 33.33 3.52
N LEU A 416 10.87 33.42 4.12
CA LEU A 416 11.09 34.24 5.32
C LEU A 416 10.83 35.72 5.03
N ALA A 417 11.32 36.21 3.89
CA ALA A 417 11.05 37.55 3.39
C ALA A 417 9.55 37.83 3.26
N GLU A 418 8.79 36.95 2.62
CA GLU A 418 7.34 37.08 2.47
C GLU A 418 6.62 37.09 3.83
N THR A 419 7.02 36.20 4.74
CA THR A 419 6.43 36.12 6.09
C THR A 419 6.69 37.39 6.89
N GLU A 420 7.92 37.92 6.84
CA GLU A 420 8.27 39.17 7.51
C GLU A 420 7.49 40.37 6.95
N LEU A 421 7.31 40.45 5.63
CA LEU A 421 6.48 41.49 5.01
C LEU A 421 5.01 41.36 5.43
N ARG A 422 4.46 40.16 5.43
CA ARG A 422 3.07 39.89 5.87
C ARG A 422 2.85 40.27 7.34
N MET A 423 3.83 40.02 8.21
CA MET A 423 3.78 40.46 9.61
C MET A 423 3.85 42.00 9.73
N ALA A 424 4.72 42.64 8.95
CA ALA A 424 4.85 44.09 8.89
C ALA A 424 3.55 44.77 8.40
N GLU A 425 2.91 44.24 7.37
CA GLU A 425 1.65 44.77 6.85
C GLU A 425 0.51 44.59 7.84
N ASN A 426 0.38 43.41 8.44
CA ASN A 426 -0.62 43.15 9.48
C ASN A 426 -0.44 44.06 10.70
N ALA A 427 0.80 44.33 11.12
CA ALA A 427 1.06 45.26 12.22
C ALA A 427 0.70 46.71 11.85
N LEU A 428 0.93 47.11 10.58
CA LEU A 428 0.53 48.42 10.07
C LEU A 428 -1.00 48.56 10.00
N ILE A 429 -1.70 47.54 9.52
CA ILE A 429 -3.17 47.50 9.45
C ILE A 429 -3.75 47.56 10.87
N ARG A 430 -3.25 46.73 11.80
CA ARG A 430 -3.71 46.71 13.21
C ARG A 430 -3.43 48.00 13.97
N SER A 431 -2.42 48.77 13.56
CA SER A 431 -2.12 50.08 14.13
C SER A 431 -2.83 51.24 13.41
N GLY A 432 -3.73 50.95 12.46
CA GLY A 432 -4.46 51.96 11.69
C GLY A 432 -3.54 52.85 10.84
N GLY A 433 -2.46 52.28 10.31
CA GLY A 433 -1.45 53.01 9.51
C GLY A 433 -0.40 53.75 10.33
N LYS A 434 -0.47 53.73 11.67
CA LYS A 434 0.50 54.42 12.54
C LYS A 434 1.80 53.64 12.65
N LYS A 435 2.78 54.00 11.82
CA LYS A 435 4.13 53.39 11.79
C LYS A 435 4.79 53.29 13.17
N THR A 436 4.58 54.26 14.07
CA THR A 436 5.15 54.28 15.43
C THR A 436 4.66 53.15 16.31
N GLU A 437 3.43 52.67 16.11
CA GLU A 437 2.86 51.57 16.87
C GLU A 437 3.11 50.22 16.17
N ALA A 438 3.15 50.21 14.83
CA ALA A 438 3.49 49.02 14.04
C ALA A 438 4.85 48.41 14.41
N TRP A 439 5.91 49.23 14.53
CA TRP A 439 7.25 48.70 14.86
C TRP A 439 7.35 48.22 16.31
N LYS A 440 6.60 48.82 17.24
CA LYS A 440 6.53 48.38 18.64
C LYS A 440 5.80 47.05 18.79
N LEU A 441 4.71 46.86 18.04
CA LEU A 441 3.96 45.59 18.01
C LEU A 441 4.84 44.42 17.58
N LEU A 442 5.75 44.67 16.62
CA LEU A 442 6.73 43.70 16.13
C LEU A 442 8.04 43.70 16.92
N LYS A 443 8.12 44.48 18.02
CA LYS A 443 9.28 44.55 18.93
C LYS A 443 10.61 44.91 18.26
N TYR A 444 10.58 45.71 17.19
CA TYR A 444 11.81 46.30 16.64
C TYR A 444 12.42 47.29 17.63
N LYS A 445 13.72 47.59 17.52
CA LYS A 445 14.38 48.57 18.41
C LYS A 445 13.89 50.00 18.21
N ASN A 446 13.54 50.36 16.97
CA ASN A 446 13.02 51.68 16.60
C ASN A 446 12.39 51.63 15.21
N ARG A 447 11.72 52.73 14.81
CA ARG A 447 11.06 52.86 13.50
C ARG A 447 12.00 52.65 12.31
N PHE A 448 13.27 53.05 12.43
CA PHE A 448 14.25 52.96 11.35
C PHE A 448 14.74 51.52 11.14
N SER A 449 14.75 50.69 12.19
CA SER A 449 15.08 49.27 12.09
C SER A 449 14.05 48.49 11.30
N MET A 450 12.75 48.73 11.55
CA MET A 450 11.67 48.13 10.75
C MET A 450 11.70 48.65 9.30
N LEU A 451 11.83 49.97 9.10
CA LEU A 451 11.92 50.58 7.77
C LEU A 451 13.07 49.98 6.93
N ARG A 452 14.29 49.89 7.49
CA ARG A 452 15.45 49.33 6.79
C ARG A 452 15.24 47.86 6.43
N ARG A 453 14.62 47.08 7.32
CA ARG A 453 14.34 45.65 7.07
C ARG A 453 13.33 45.48 5.94
N VAL A 454 12.22 46.22 5.96
CA VAL A 454 11.19 46.19 4.91
C VAL A 454 11.78 46.65 3.56
N LYS A 455 12.51 47.78 3.52
CA LYS A 455 13.15 48.26 2.28
C LYS A 455 14.17 47.28 1.71
N ARG A 456 14.99 46.66 2.57
CA ARG A 456 15.97 45.66 2.15
C ARG A 456 15.28 44.46 1.51
N ILE A 457 14.25 43.91 2.15
CA ILE A 457 13.52 42.74 1.63
C ILE A 457 12.84 43.07 0.30
N MET A 458 12.18 44.23 0.19
CA MET A 458 11.55 44.66 -1.07
C MET A 458 12.55 44.89 -2.21
N SER A 459 13.80 45.28 -1.89
CA SER A 459 14.88 45.42 -2.88
C SER A 459 15.48 44.07 -3.31
N GLU A 460 15.58 43.12 -2.39
CA GLU A 460 16.11 41.77 -2.64
C GLU A 460 15.08 40.88 -3.37
N HIS A 461 13.79 41.14 -3.18
CA HIS A 461 12.67 40.40 -3.78
C HIS A 461 11.61 41.36 -4.38
N PRO A 462 11.85 41.93 -5.58
CA PRO A 462 10.95 42.91 -6.20
C PRO A 462 9.54 42.37 -6.48
N ASP A 463 9.42 41.07 -6.75
CA ASP A 463 8.18 40.36 -7.00
C ASP A 463 7.26 40.30 -5.76
N LEU A 464 7.83 40.30 -4.56
CA LEU A 464 7.06 40.37 -3.31
C LEU A 464 6.54 41.78 -3.05
N ALA A 465 7.22 42.83 -3.51
CA ALA A 465 6.81 44.22 -3.25
C ALA A 465 5.45 44.57 -3.89
N GLU A 466 5.07 43.90 -4.97
CA GLU A 466 3.77 44.07 -5.63
C GLU A 466 2.61 43.41 -4.85
N GLN A 467 2.91 42.41 -4.02
CA GLN A 467 1.92 41.69 -3.21
C GLN A 467 1.52 42.42 -1.92
N PHE A 468 2.30 43.43 -1.51
CA PHE A 468 2.09 44.20 -0.26
C PHE A 468 1.96 45.71 -0.54
N PRO A 469 0.87 46.15 -1.21
CA PRO A 469 0.72 47.53 -1.70
C PRO A 469 0.63 48.57 -0.58
N GLU A 470 0.10 48.21 0.60
CA GLU A 470 -0.02 49.13 1.74
C GLU A 470 1.35 49.41 2.39
N LEU A 471 2.21 48.40 2.46
CA LEU A 471 3.60 48.58 2.86
C LEU A 471 4.37 49.39 1.82
N LYS A 472 4.20 49.09 0.52
CA LYS A 472 4.86 49.82 -0.57
C LYS A 472 4.49 51.30 -0.55
N LYS A 473 3.20 51.63 -0.40
CA LYS A 473 2.70 53.01 -0.29
C LYS A 473 3.20 53.72 0.97
N SER A 474 3.26 53.00 2.08
CA SER A 474 3.67 53.59 3.36
C SER A 474 5.17 53.75 3.48
N TYR A 475 5.99 52.90 2.86
CA TYR A 475 7.43 52.84 3.09
C TYR A 475 8.29 53.03 1.84
N SER A 476 7.70 53.38 0.68
CA SER A 476 8.43 53.89 -0.51
C SER A 476 9.30 55.08 -0.18
#